data_AF-B8LXD8-F1
#
_entry.id   AF-B8LXD8-F1
#
_cell.length_a   1.000
_cell.length_b   1.000
_cell.length_c   1.000
_cell.angle_alpha   90.00
_cell.angle_beta   90.00
_cell.angle_gamma   90.00
#
_symmetry.space_group_name_H-M   'P 1'
#
loop_
_entity.id
_entity.type
_entity.pdbx_description
1 polymer ?
#
loop_
_entity_poly.entity_id
_entity_poly.type
_entity_poly.pdbx_seq_one_letter_code
_entity_poly.pdbx_strand_id
1 'polypeptide(L)'
;MYSPEMGNEFMQWVMCHQCRKVLDYPALAHSGTSSMNKHYNGINCRRVASAAGKKLNIKLALEHVAQNATIRRFDERVWQQKLAQLLTVLHLPFLFLEHIKFRDLISYAWLAPLIPEIPSAKVMRWQLRDLVRENQKSILQKLPSGVKLSLALDC
;
A
#
# COMPACT_ATOMS: atom_id res chain seq x y z
N MET A 1 -27.69 68.90 19.94
CA MET A 1 -26.35 69.55 19.92
C MET A 1 -25.42 68.62 20.69
N TYR A 2 -24.72 67.74 19.99
CA TYR A 2 -23.32 67.87 19.53
C TYR A 2 -22.28 67.57 20.62
N SER A 3 -21.58 66.43 20.48
CA SER A 3 -20.25 66.16 21.08
C SER A 3 -19.19 67.12 20.51
N PRO A 4 -17.99 67.24 21.13
CA PRO A 4 -16.83 66.37 20.86
C PRO A 4 -16.00 66.07 22.16
N GLU A 5 -15.03 65.15 22.31
CA GLU A 5 -14.34 64.18 21.45
C GLU A 5 -13.61 63.12 22.33
N MET A 6 -13.25 62.00 21.69
CA MET A 6 -12.68 60.76 22.24
C MET A 6 -11.16 60.81 22.44
N GLY A 7 -10.66 59.93 23.32
CA GLY A 7 -9.24 59.55 23.39
C GLY A 7 -9.07 58.13 23.96
N ASN A 8 -9.57 57.12 23.26
CA ASN A 8 -9.37 55.71 23.60
C ASN A 8 -8.00 55.24 23.10
N GLU A 9 -7.00 55.12 23.98
CA GLU A 9 -5.77 54.37 23.69
C GLU A 9 -6.03 52.87 23.80
N PHE A 10 -6.48 52.25 22.70
CA PHE A 10 -6.49 50.79 22.58
C PHE A 10 -5.07 50.27 22.35
N MET A 11 -4.40 49.86 23.42
CA MET A 11 -3.13 49.14 23.36
C MET A 11 -3.37 47.72 22.80
N GLN A 12 -3.25 47.57 21.47
CA GLN A 12 -3.38 46.27 20.81
C GLN A 12 -2.07 45.48 20.96
N TRP A 13 -2.14 44.25 21.47
CA TRP A 13 -0.98 43.35 21.59
C TRP A 13 -1.07 42.25 20.53
N VAL A 14 0.06 41.83 19.97
CA VAL A 14 0.09 40.75 18.97
C VAL A 14 0.87 39.55 19.52
N MET A 15 0.24 38.38 19.56
CA MET A 15 0.85 37.15 20.07
C MET A 15 1.44 36.30 18.93
N CYS A 16 2.68 35.82 19.08
CA CYS A 16 3.26 34.86 18.15
C CYS A 16 2.67 33.45 18.38
N HIS A 17 2.00 32.87 17.40
CA HIS A 17 1.40 31.54 17.54
C HIS A 17 2.44 30.39 17.74
N GLN A 18 3.71 30.61 17.39
CA GLN A 18 4.74 29.56 17.44
C GLN A 18 5.45 29.45 18.80
N CYS A 19 5.73 30.56 19.46
CA CYS A 19 6.40 30.60 20.76
C CYS A 19 5.53 31.22 21.87
N ARG A 20 4.30 31.65 21.54
CA ARG A 20 3.33 32.31 22.41
C ARG A 20 3.83 33.59 23.09
N LYS A 21 4.94 34.16 22.63
CA LYS A 21 5.44 35.45 23.12
C LYS A 21 4.53 36.58 22.63
N VAL A 22 4.13 37.44 23.55
CA VAL A 22 3.37 38.68 23.26
C VAL A 22 4.37 39.76 22.84
N LEU A 23 4.05 40.48 21.77
CA LEU A 23 4.87 41.54 21.19
C LEU A 23 4.10 42.86 21.16
N ASP A 24 4.83 43.95 21.39
CA ASP A 24 4.31 45.32 21.28
C ASP A 24 3.94 45.67 19.83
N TYR A 25 2.86 46.43 19.68
CA TYR A 25 2.39 46.88 18.37
C TYR A 25 3.30 47.98 17.78
N PRO A 26 3.65 47.91 16.49
CA PRO A 26 4.66 48.77 15.87
C PRO A 26 4.19 50.22 15.58
N ALA A 27 3.28 50.80 16.37
CA ALA A 27 2.86 52.19 16.17
C ALA A 27 3.88 53.23 16.68
N LEU A 28 4.86 52.82 17.50
CA LEU A 28 5.78 53.73 18.19
C LEU A 28 7.18 53.87 17.57
N ALA A 29 7.47 53.21 16.45
CA ALA A 29 8.76 53.39 15.76
C ALA A 29 8.62 53.32 14.24
N HIS A 30 8.92 54.44 13.57
CA HIS A 30 8.88 54.66 12.12
C HIS A 30 9.91 53.83 11.31
N SER A 31 9.96 52.51 11.49
CA SER A 31 10.67 51.59 10.61
C SER A 31 9.66 50.59 10.07
N GLY A 32 9.44 50.56 8.75
CA GLY A 32 8.44 49.76 8.03
C GLY A 32 8.57 48.23 8.12
N THR A 33 9.07 47.70 9.23
CA THR A 33 9.14 46.27 9.54
C THR A 33 8.28 46.00 10.77
N SER A 34 7.20 45.23 10.60
CA SER A 34 6.32 44.79 11.70
C SER A 34 7.12 44.14 12.84
N SER A 35 6.74 44.38 14.10
CA SER A 35 7.29 43.72 15.30
C SER A 35 7.34 42.19 15.16
N MET A 36 6.37 41.61 14.43
CA MET A 36 6.33 40.18 14.14
C MET A 36 7.49 39.72 13.23
N ASN A 37 7.89 40.55 12.24
CA ASN A 37 8.98 40.21 11.33
C ASN A 37 10.35 40.29 12.04
N LYS A 38 10.56 41.28 12.91
CA LYS A 38 11.74 41.32 13.80
C LYS A 38 11.77 40.10 14.72
N HIS A 39 10.62 39.69 15.25
CA HIS A 39 10.52 38.50 16.11
C HIS A 39 10.85 37.19 15.37
N TYR A 40 10.34 36.99 14.14
CA TYR A 40 10.66 35.78 13.36
C TYR A 40 12.14 35.65 13.01
N ASN A 41 12.83 36.77 12.79
CA ASN A 41 14.26 36.79 12.49
C ASN A 41 15.15 36.81 13.75
N GLY A 42 14.56 37.00 14.92
CA GLY A 42 15.28 36.97 16.20
C GLY A 42 15.58 35.54 16.68
N ILE A 43 16.65 35.40 17.44
CA ILE A 43 17.15 34.13 18.03
C ILE A 43 16.08 33.44 18.91
N ASN A 44 15.12 34.21 19.41
CA ASN A 44 14.12 33.77 20.38
C ASN A 44 12.83 33.20 19.76
N CYS A 45 12.67 33.20 18.43
CA CYS A 45 11.55 32.54 17.77
C CYS A 45 11.96 31.18 17.21
N ARG A 46 11.20 30.14 17.54
CA ARG A 46 11.45 28.72 17.21
C ARG A 46 11.58 28.42 15.69
N ARG A 47 11.26 29.39 14.83
CA ARG A 47 11.38 29.31 13.37
C ARG A 47 12.84 29.26 12.89
N VAL A 48 13.77 29.97 13.55
CA VAL A 48 15.20 29.96 13.16
C VAL A 48 15.85 28.63 13.55
N ALA A 49 15.48 28.06 14.71
CA ALA A 49 15.96 26.76 15.14
C ALA A 49 15.51 25.59 14.23
N SER A 50 14.39 25.75 13.50
CA SER A 50 13.86 24.72 12.59
C SER A 50 14.34 24.87 11.14
N ALA A 51 14.91 26.02 10.76
CA ALA A 51 15.50 26.25 9.44
C ALA A 51 17.00 25.91 9.38
N ALA A 52 17.74 26.02 10.49
CA ALA A 52 19.20 25.85 10.51
C ALA A 52 19.72 24.41 10.78
N GLY A 53 18.86 23.38 10.78
CA GLY A 53 19.30 22.05 11.21
C GLY A 53 18.42 20.89 10.78
N LYS A 54 18.27 20.65 9.47
CA LYS A 54 17.81 19.34 8.97
C LYS A 54 18.87 18.71 8.07
N LYS A 55 19.94 18.19 8.68
CA LYS A 55 20.60 17.01 8.11
C LYS A 55 19.67 15.83 8.38
N LEU A 56 18.94 15.40 7.36
CA LEU A 56 18.15 14.18 7.40
C LEU A 56 19.14 13.03 7.71
N ASN A 57 19.08 12.49 8.93
CA ASN A 57 19.90 11.36 9.30
C ASN A 57 19.35 10.14 8.55
N ILE A 58 19.95 9.82 7.41
CA ILE A 58 19.54 8.73 6.51
C ILE A 58 19.41 7.41 7.28
N LYS A 59 20.20 7.22 8.35
CA LYS A 59 20.13 6.05 9.23
C LYS A 59 18.79 5.97 9.98
N LEU A 60 18.29 7.07 10.54
CA LEU A 60 16.99 7.12 11.19
C LEU A 60 15.84 6.94 10.19
N ALA A 61 15.98 7.45 8.96
CA ALA A 61 14.98 7.23 7.91
C ALA A 61 14.94 5.75 7.47
N LEU A 62 16.09 5.09 7.33
CA LEU A 62 16.19 3.66 7.04
C LEU A 62 15.64 2.80 8.19
N GLU A 63 15.96 3.14 9.43
CA GLU A 63 15.44 2.46 10.63
C GLU A 63 13.90 2.59 10.71
N HIS A 64 13.35 3.76 10.41
CA HIS A 64 11.90 3.95 10.36
C HIS A 64 11.22 3.20 9.21
N VAL A 65 11.87 3.08 8.04
CA VAL A 65 11.36 2.29 6.90
C VAL A 65 11.41 0.79 7.23
N ALA A 66 12.46 0.32 7.89
CA ALA A 66 12.57 -1.07 8.32
C ALA A 66 11.55 -1.42 9.43
N GLN A 67 11.28 -0.50 10.35
CA GLN A 67 10.29 -0.68 11.42
C GLN A 67 8.84 -0.56 10.91
N ASN A 68 8.61 0.26 9.88
CA ASN A 68 7.29 0.43 9.26
C ASN A 68 7.03 -0.52 8.07
N ALA A 69 8.02 -1.31 7.64
CA ALA A 69 7.81 -2.41 6.73
C ALA A 69 6.89 -3.40 7.44
N THR A 70 5.60 -3.30 7.15
CA THR A 70 4.58 -4.17 7.73
C THR A 70 4.89 -5.58 7.24
N ILE A 71 5.59 -6.36 8.06
CA ILE A 71 5.81 -7.78 7.80
C ILE A 71 4.40 -8.37 7.77
N ARG A 72 3.86 -8.57 6.56
CA ARG A 72 2.56 -9.22 6.36
C ARG A 72 2.72 -10.66 6.80
N ARG A 73 2.38 -10.92 8.05
CA ARG A 73 2.31 -12.28 8.59
C ARG A 73 1.07 -12.96 8.03
N PHE A 74 1.16 -14.26 7.87
CA PHE A 74 0.00 -15.08 7.55
C PHE A 74 -1.04 -14.94 8.67
N ASP A 75 -2.29 -14.73 8.28
CA ASP A 75 -3.44 -14.67 9.19
C ASP A 75 -4.51 -15.63 8.64
N GLU A 76 -4.88 -16.61 9.47
CA GLU A 76 -5.85 -17.66 9.13
C GLU A 76 -7.22 -17.07 8.76
N ARG A 77 -7.66 -16.00 9.44
CA ARG A 77 -8.96 -15.37 9.15
C ARG A 77 -8.94 -14.70 7.77
N VAL A 78 -7.84 -14.02 7.45
CA VAL A 78 -7.66 -13.37 6.15
C VAL A 78 -7.57 -14.42 5.04
N TRP A 79 -6.92 -15.56 5.30
CA TRP A 79 -6.85 -16.70 4.39
C TRP A 79 -8.24 -17.26 4.08
N GLN A 80 -9.04 -17.58 5.11
CA GLN A 80 -10.40 -18.07 4.94
C GLN A 80 -11.29 -17.09 4.18
N GLN A 81 -11.18 -15.79 4.47
CA GLN A 81 -11.92 -14.76 3.75
C GLN A 81 -11.53 -14.71 2.26
N LYS A 82 -10.24 -14.85 1.94
CA LYS A 82 -9.77 -14.91 0.54
C LYS A 82 -10.32 -16.14 -0.20
N LEU A 83 -10.37 -17.30 0.46
CA LEU A 83 -10.98 -18.51 -0.11
C LEU A 83 -12.48 -18.31 -0.38
N ALA A 84 -13.23 -17.73 0.56
CA ALA A 84 -14.65 -17.43 0.37
C ALA A 84 -14.88 -16.45 -0.78
N GLN A 85 -14.05 -15.40 -0.89
CA GLN A 85 -14.11 -14.46 -2.01
C GLN A 85 -13.81 -15.14 -3.35
N LEU A 86 -12.83 -16.03 -3.41
CA LEU A 86 -12.51 -16.78 -4.61
C LEU A 86 -13.71 -17.61 -5.09
N LEU A 87 -14.32 -18.38 -4.19
CA LEU A 87 -15.46 -19.23 -4.53
C LEU A 87 -16.66 -18.41 -5.02
N THR A 88 -16.95 -17.30 -4.35
CA THR A 88 -18.11 -16.46 -4.66
C THR A 88 -17.93 -15.69 -5.97
N VAL A 89 -16.77 -15.07 -6.20
CA VAL A 89 -16.49 -14.29 -7.42
C VAL A 89 -16.40 -15.19 -8.65
N LEU A 90 -15.85 -16.39 -8.51
CA LEU A 90 -15.70 -17.34 -9.62
C LEU A 90 -16.86 -18.34 -9.72
N HIS A 91 -17.90 -18.21 -8.89
CA HIS A 91 -19.04 -19.11 -8.82
C HIS A 91 -18.64 -20.60 -8.74
N LEU A 92 -17.62 -20.90 -7.95
CA LEU A 92 -17.11 -22.26 -7.79
C LEU A 92 -17.91 -23.01 -6.71
N PRO A 93 -18.22 -24.30 -6.91
CA PRO A 93 -18.82 -25.14 -5.88
C PRO A 93 -17.91 -25.24 -4.64
N PHE A 94 -18.48 -25.31 -3.44
CA PHE A 94 -17.69 -25.50 -2.21
C PHE A 94 -16.86 -26.79 -2.22
N LEU A 95 -17.37 -27.84 -2.87
CA LEU A 95 -16.67 -29.11 -3.11
C LEU A 95 -15.33 -28.94 -3.84
N PHE A 96 -15.12 -27.81 -4.53
CA PHE A 96 -13.83 -27.49 -5.15
C PHE A 96 -12.68 -27.47 -4.13
N LEU A 97 -12.90 -26.99 -2.90
CA LEU A 97 -11.87 -26.95 -1.86
C LEU A 97 -11.51 -28.35 -1.30
N GLU A 98 -12.43 -29.30 -1.44
CA GLU A 98 -12.23 -30.69 -1.04
C GLU A 98 -11.51 -31.51 -2.11
N HIS A 99 -11.50 -31.03 -3.35
CA HIS A 99 -10.91 -31.75 -4.47
C HIS A 99 -9.40 -31.95 -4.30
N ILE A 100 -8.95 -33.20 -4.41
CA ILE A 100 -7.55 -33.58 -4.15
C ILE A 100 -6.55 -32.78 -4.99
N LYS A 101 -6.85 -32.53 -6.27
CA LYS A 101 -5.96 -31.75 -7.16
C LYS A 101 -5.77 -30.31 -6.73
N PHE A 102 -6.76 -29.70 -6.08
CA PHE A 102 -6.63 -28.35 -5.55
C PHE A 102 -5.70 -28.34 -4.32
N ARG A 103 -5.87 -29.32 -3.42
CA ARG A 103 -5.00 -29.48 -2.24
C ARG A 103 -3.57 -29.84 -2.61
N ASP A 104 -3.38 -30.70 -3.60
CA ASP A 104 -2.09 -31.07 -4.16
C ASP A 104 -1.38 -29.83 -4.73
N LEU A 105 -2.10 -28.97 -5.47
CA LEU A 105 -1.55 -27.75 -6.05
C LEU A 105 -1.04 -26.79 -4.99
N ILE A 106 -1.81 -26.55 -3.92
CA ILE A 106 -1.39 -25.69 -2.80
C ILE A 106 -0.16 -26.28 -2.12
N SER A 107 -0.19 -27.59 -1.82
CA SER A 107 0.93 -28.29 -1.19
C SER A 107 2.19 -28.21 -2.04
N TYR A 108 2.07 -28.35 -3.36
CA TYR A 108 3.20 -28.25 -4.28
C TYR A 108 3.75 -26.82 -4.35
N ALA A 109 2.89 -25.81 -4.34
CA ALA A 109 3.32 -24.41 -4.31
C ALA A 109 4.13 -24.07 -3.06
N TRP A 110 3.87 -24.74 -1.92
CA TRP A 110 4.64 -24.56 -0.69
C TRP A 110 6.06 -25.13 -0.75
N LEU A 111 6.32 -26.07 -1.67
CA LEU A 111 7.66 -26.62 -1.89
C LEU A 111 8.55 -25.67 -2.70
N ALA A 112 7.97 -24.66 -3.34
CA ALA A 112 8.72 -23.72 -4.16
C ALA A 112 9.59 -22.80 -3.27
N PRO A 113 10.85 -22.53 -3.65
CA PRO A 113 11.73 -21.62 -2.89
C PRO A 113 11.23 -20.17 -2.89
N LEU A 114 10.38 -19.83 -3.85
CA LEU A 114 9.73 -18.53 -4.04
C LEU A 114 8.28 -18.75 -4.44
N ILE A 115 7.43 -17.76 -4.19
CA ILE A 115 6.02 -17.80 -4.59
C ILE A 115 5.96 -18.03 -6.11
N PRO A 116 5.32 -19.11 -6.58
CA PRO A 116 5.25 -19.42 -7.99
C PRO A 116 4.42 -18.37 -8.73
N GLU A 117 4.89 -17.98 -9.92
CA GLU A 117 4.13 -17.11 -10.80
C GLU A 117 2.94 -17.88 -11.41
N ILE A 118 1.77 -17.23 -11.41
CA ILE A 118 0.58 -17.80 -12.04
C ILE A 118 0.63 -17.44 -13.54
N PRO A 119 0.72 -18.43 -14.44
CA PRO A 119 0.79 -18.16 -15.87
C PRO A 119 -0.51 -17.54 -16.39
N SER A 120 -0.42 -16.77 -17.47
CA SER A 120 -1.60 -16.23 -18.13
C SER A 120 -2.50 -17.33 -18.70
N ALA A 121 -3.79 -17.04 -18.85
CA ALA A 121 -4.75 -17.96 -19.46
C ALA A 121 -4.33 -18.40 -20.88
N LYS A 122 -3.65 -17.53 -21.63
CA LYS A 122 -3.08 -17.90 -22.94
C LYS A 122 -2.03 -19.00 -22.78
N VAL A 123 -1.05 -18.81 -21.90
CA VAL A 123 0.02 -19.79 -21.68
C VAL A 123 -0.56 -21.12 -21.19
N MET A 124 -1.49 -21.08 -20.23
CA MET A 124 -2.10 -22.29 -19.68
C MET A 124 -2.90 -23.07 -20.73
N ARG A 125 -3.63 -22.39 -21.63
CA ARG A 125 -4.32 -23.04 -22.76
C ARG A 125 -3.35 -23.72 -23.73
N TRP A 126 -2.21 -23.10 -24.00
CA TRP A 126 -1.18 -23.69 -24.86
C TRP A 126 -0.59 -24.95 -24.21
N GLN A 127 -0.19 -24.86 -22.94
CA GLN A 127 0.33 -25.99 -22.17
C GLN A 127 -0.66 -27.15 -22.10
N LEU A 128 -1.94 -26.87 -21.85
CA LEU A 128 -2.97 -27.90 -21.80
C LEU A 128 -3.09 -28.64 -23.15
N ARG A 129 -3.09 -27.90 -24.27
CA ARG A 129 -3.18 -28.51 -25.60
C ARG A 129 -1.98 -29.41 -25.90
N ASP A 130 -0.78 -28.96 -25.54
CA ASP A 130 0.42 -29.75 -25.78
C ASP A 130 0.45 -31.00 -24.90
N LEU A 131 0.04 -30.90 -23.63
CA LEU A 131 -0.11 -32.03 -22.72
C LEU A 131 -1.14 -33.06 -23.22
N VAL A 132 -2.29 -32.60 -23.73
CA VAL A 132 -3.30 -33.48 -24.33
C VAL A 132 -2.74 -34.22 -25.54
N ARG A 133 -2.02 -33.52 -26.43
CA ARG A 133 -1.41 -34.13 -27.62
C ARG A 133 -0.38 -35.19 -27.23
N GLU A 134 0.46 -34.89 -26.25
CA GLU A 134 1.50 -35.80 -25.78
C GLU A 134 0.90 -37.04 -25.10
N ASN A 135 -0.12 -36.85 -24.27
CA ASN A 135 -0.86 -37.96 -23.66
C ASN A 135 -1.53 -38.84 -24.72
N GLN A 136 -2.21 -38.25 -25.71
CA GLN A 136 -2.83 -39.00 -26.81
C GLN A 136 -1.78 -39.81 -27.57
N LYS A 137 -0.65 -39.20 -27.93
CA LYS A 137 0.45 -39.89 -28.61
C LYS A 137 1.00 -41.04 -27.76
N SER A 138 1.21 -40.82 -26.47
CA SER A 138 1.69 -41.85 -25.54
C SER A 138 0.73 -43.03 -25.43
N ILE A 139 -0.58 -42.77 -25.36
CA ILE A 139 -1.61 -43.81 -25.30
C ILE A 139 -1.61 -44.62 -26.61
N LEU A 140 -1.61 -43.96 -27.77
CA LEU A 140 -1.60 -44.64 -29.06
C LEU A 140 -0.35 -45.51 -29.26
N GLN A 141 0.81 -45.08 -28.78
CA GLN A 141 2.04 -45.87 -28.82
C GLN A 141 2.01 -47.12 -27.94
N LYS A 142 1.21 -47.12 -26.88
CA LYS A 142 1.04 -48.28 -25.99
C LYS A 142 0.04 -49.30 -26.54
N LEU A 143 -0.71 -48.96 -27.59
CA LEU A 143 -1.66 -49.88 -28.19
C LEU A 143 -0.94 -50.92 -29.08
N PRO A 144 -1.29 -52.21 -28.98
CA PRO A 144 -0.82 -53.23 -29.91
C PRO A 144 -1.17 -52.89 -31.36
N SER A 145 -0.31 -53.28 -32.30
CA SER A 145 -0.61 -53.15 -33.74
C SER A 145 -1.86 -53.95 -34.10
N GLY A 146 -2.81 -53.31 -34.79
CA GLY A 146 -4.05 -53.95 -35.26
C GLY A 146 -5.26 -53.84 -34.34
N VAL A 147 -5.16 -53.13 -33.20
CA VAL A 147 -6.32 -52.84 -32.35
C VAL A 147 -7.32 -51.92 -33.08
N LYS A 148 -8.60 -52.32 -33.09
CA LYS A 148 -9.70 -51.49 -33.57
C LYS A 148 -10.15 -50.55 -32.44
N LEU A 149 -10.12 -49.25 -32.69
CA LEU A 149 -10.64 -48.23 -31.78
C LEU A 149 -12.09 -47.95 -32.14
N SER A 150 -12.99 -48.06 -31.16
CA SER A 150 -14.35 -47.53 -31.26
C SER A 150 -14.39 -46.15 -30.59
N LEU A 151 -15.03 -45.19 -31.27
CA LEU A 151 -15.23 -43.85 -30.75
C LEU A 151 -16.71 -43.69 -30.40
N ALA A 152 -17.00 -43.42 -29.13
CA ALA A 152 -18.34 -43.00 -28.73
C ALA A 152 -18.50 -41.51 -29.08
N LEU A 153 -19.53 -41.18 -29.84
CA LEU A 153 -19.92 -39.81 -30.14
C LEU A 153 -21.13 -39.47 -29.26
N ASP A 154 -20.89 -38.83 -28.12
CA ASP A 154 -21.95 -38.23 -27.32
C ASP A 154 -22.35 -36.88 -27.95
N CYS A 155 -23.65 -36.73 -28.23
CA CYS A 155 -24.25 -35.55 -28.87
C CYS A 155 -24.95 -34.67 -27.84
#